data_AF-A0A532DHQ9-F1
#
_entry.id   AF-A0A532DHQ9-F1
#
_cell.length_a   1.000
_cell.length_b   1.000
_cell.length_c   1.000
_cell.angle_alpha   90.00
_cell.angle_beta   90.00
_cell.angle_gamma   90.00
#
_symmetry.space_group_name_H-M   'P 1'
#
loop_
_entity.id
_entity.type
_entity.pdbx_description
1 polymer ?
#
loop_
_entity_poly.entity_id
_entity_poly.type
_entity_poly.pdbx_seq_one_letter_code
_entity_poly.pdbx_strand_id
1 'polypeptide(L)'
;MPNAELRKVPRPLEVRRHDISYPSAEAAFAQGDYFYAATHAGDDRLLKGSALILMGHYEGGLPLLERLEDATASYYRAVALWGYGEDGDALSWVRHGLRQSDVGPAIRVRLSELQHLIEGGPIRVLVQARNAAPPSSFGIVSAMKRARGFEVLSVGYQHSDDRRIEPYVELDAVLKTLPSGWSPHFFHCYQVDSNLMPSGMERAPFPVLGYVSDYDTRVHTCYYRSRLCDAMVVAGGIDHYEVSRGFGIPSVVFPKVVGIHAQAFAEADPSRKDQDLFCSGTTMTFYQNDKGTLIYRLTQLGDRYRIHLQQGFLDATRYVGEVARAKMVFSFVRRQPVWSSRCLEA
;
A
#
# COMPACT_ATOMS: atom_id res chain seq x y z
N MET A 1 39.70 -39.30 -16.79
CA MET A 1 39.74 -37.82 -16.95
C MET A 1 39.27 -37.19 -15.64
N PRO A 2 39.89 -36.10 -15.17
CA PRO A 2 39.68 -35.58 -13.82
C PRO A 2 38.29 -34.96 -13.69
N ASN A 3 37.58 -35.32 -12.61
CA ASN A 3 36.39 -34.61 -12.14
C ASN A 3 36.80 -33.18 -11.78
N ALA A 4 36.56 -32.24 -12.69
CA ALA A 4 36.64 -30.83 -12.36
C ALA A 4 35.46 -30.50 -11.42
N GLU A 5 35.74 -30.48 -10.12
CA GLU A 5 34.88 -29.88 -9.11
C GLU A 5 34.64 -28.41 -9.45
N LEU A 6 33.62 -28.14 -10.26
CA LEU A 6 32.99 -26.83 -10.31
C LEU A 6 32.10 -26.68 -9.07
N ARG A 7 32.72 -26.67 -7.87
CA ARG A 7 32.15 -25.97 -6.72
C ARG A 7 32.30 -24.47 -6.98
N LYS A 8 31.59 -23.96 -8.00
CA LYS A 8 31.35 -22.53 -8.11
C LYS A 8 30.56 -22.18 -6.86
N VAL A 9 31.23 -21.56 -5.90
CA VAL A 9 30.58 -20.85 -4.80
C VAL A 9 29.48 -20.02 -5.45
N PRO A 10 28.20 -20.30 -5.16
CA PRO A 10 27.12 -19.61 -5.83
C PRO A 10 27.31 -18.12 -5.60
N ARG A 11 27.32 -17.30 -6.66
CA ARG A 11 27.41 -15.85 -6.48
C ARG A 11 26.35 -15.44 -5.45
N PRO A 12 26.72 -14.59 -4.47
CA PRO A 12 25.78 -14.10 -3.47
C PRO A 12 24.57 -13.47 -4.18
N LEU A 13 23.39 -13.68 -3.63
CA LEU A 13 22.18 -13.02 -4.10
C LEU A 13 22.41 -11.51 -3.93
N GLU A 14 22.40 -10.78 -5.04
CA GLU A 14 22.56 -9.34 -5.04
C GLU A 14 21.22 -8.69 -4.66
N VAL A 15 21.01 -8.51 -3.35
CA VAL A 15 19.89 -7.69 -2.86
C VAL A 15 20.30 -6.23 -3.00
N ARG A 16 19.65 -5.50 -3.90
CA ARG A 16 19.89 -4.06 -4.05
C ARG A 16 19.34 -3.35 -2.82
N ARG A 17 20.26 -2.90 -1.97
CA ARG A 17 19.98 -1.98 -0.87
C ARG A 17 20.25 -0.58 -1.38
N HIS A 18 19.22 0.25 -1.30
CA HIS A 18 19.36 1.66 -1.61
C HIS A 18 19.51 2.41 -0.29
N ASP A 19 20.58 3.21 -0.18
CA ASP A 19 20.77 4.12 0.94
C ASP A 19 19.84 5.32 0.76
N ILE A 20 18.58 5.11 1.12
CA ILE A 20 17.58 6.17 1.14
C ILE A 20 17.86 7.02 2.36
N SER A 21 18.18 8.28 2.10
CA SER A 21 18.41 9.27 3.14
C SER A 21 17.69 10.56 2.81
N TYR A 22 17.17 11.16 3.87
CA TYR A 22 16.63 12.51 3.86
C TYR A 22 17.52 13.39 4.75
N PRO A 23 17.60 14.70 4.47
CA PRO A 23 18.35 15.63 5.31
C PRO A 23 17.88 15.62 6.78
N SER A 24 16.60 15.35 7.01
CA SER A 24 15.99 15.22 8.34
C SER A 24 14.70 14.40 8.27
N ALA A 25 14.13 14.05 9.43
CA ALA A 25 12.83 13.39 9.52
C ALA A 25 11.68 14.31 9.05
N GLU A 26 11.77 15.61 9.29
CA GLU A 26 10.82 16.63 8.82
C GLU A 26 10.86 16.73 7.29
N ALA A 27 12.05 16.67 6.68
CA ALA A 27 12.20 16.67 5.24
C ALA A 27 11.58 15.41 4.61
N ALA A 28 11.71 14.25 5.26
CA ALA A 28 11.04 13.02 4.84
C ALA A 28 9.51 13.14 4.94
N PHE A 29 9.02 13.67 6.07
CA PHE A 29 7.60 13.91 6.30
C PHE A 29 6.99 14.86 5.26
N ALA A 30 7.65 15.98 4.99
CA ALA A 30 7.23 16.96 4.00
C ALA A 30 7.21 16.38 2.57
N GLN A 31 8.09 15.42 2.27
CA GLN A 31 8.15 14.73 0.98
C GLN A 31 7.18 13.55 0.88
N GLY A 32 6.53 13.14 1.96
CA GLY A 32 5.56 12.04 1.97
C GLY A 32 6.12 10.66 2.36
N ASP A 33 7.39 10.55 2.78
CA ASP A 33 7.91 9.31 3.38
C ASP A 33 7.69 9.31 4.90
N TYR A 34 6.44 9.04 5.27
CA TYR A 34 6.02 8.99 6.67
C TYR A 34 6.66 7.84 7.45
N PHE A 35 7.06 6.76 6.77
CA PHE A 35 7.75 5.65 7.44
C PHE A 35 9.15 6.06 7.87
N TYR A 36 9.91 6.68 6.97
CA TYR A 36 11.22 7.23 7.31
C TYR A 36 11.10 8.28 8.41
N ALA A 37 10.13 9.19 8.29
CA ALA A 37 9.88 10.23 9.29
C ALA A 37 9.61 9.64 10.68
N ALA A 38 8.68 8.67 10.79
CA ALA A 38 8.35 8.04 12.07
C ALA A 38 9.54 7.30 12.69
N THR A 39 10.39 6.68 11.87
CA THR A 39 11.57 5.93 12.32
C THR A 39 12.69 6.85 12.83
N HIS A 40 12.84 8.04 12.23
CA HIS A 40 13.95 8.95 12.47
C HIS A 40 13.58 10.22 13.25
N ALA A 41 12.33 10.36 13.69
CA ALA A 41 11.86 11.52 14.46
C ALA A 41 12.50 11.67 15.86
N GLY A 42 13.23 10.65 16.35
CA GLY A 42 13.81 10.67 17.69
C GLY A 42 12.73 10.84 18.76
N ASP A 43 12.89 11.87 19.61
CA ASP A 43 11.96 12.23 20.69
C ASP A 43 10.87 13.23 20.25
N ASP A 44 10.84 13.65 18.97
CA ASP A 44 9.76 14.52 18.45
C ASP A 44 8.44 13.74 18.35
N ARG A 45 7.65 13.85 19.42
CA ARG A 45 6.35 13.23 19.55
C ARG A 45 5.34 13.73 18.51
N LEU A 46 5.39 15.01 18.14
CA LEU A 46 4.46 15.59 17.17
C LEU A 46 4.73 14.98 15.79
N LEU A 47 5.98 15.03 15.33
CA LEU A 47 6.38 14.49 14.04
C LEU A 47 6.11 12.98 13.96
N LYS A 48 6.54 12.23 14.97
CA LYS A 48 6.36 10.78 15.04
C LYS A 48 4.88 10.38 15.07
N GLY A 49 4.07 11.03 15.92
CA GLY A 49 2.64 10.78 16.03
C GLY A 49 1.90 11.09 14.74
N SER A 50 2.20 12.24 14.12
CA SER A 50 1.63 12.65 12.84
C SER A 50 1.97 11.66 11.71
N ALA A 51 3.22 11.21 11.64
CA ALA A 51 3.68 10.27 10.63
C ALA A 51 3.00 8.89 10.78
N LEU A 52 2.88 8.39 12.01
CA LEU A 52 2.16 7.15 12.28
C LEU A 52 0.69 7.23 11.88
N ILE A 53 0.02 8.35 12.17
CA ILE A 53 -1.38 8.59 11.77
C ILE A 53 -1.52 8.59 10.25
N LEU A 54 -0.64 9.28 9.51
CA LEU A 54 -0.69 9.30 8.05
C LEU A 54 -0.39 7.94 7.40
N MET A 55 0.27 7.03 8.11
CA MET A 55 0.43 5.63 7.71
C MET A 55 -0.75 4.74 8.12
N GLY A 56 -1.77 5.28 8.77
CA GLY A 56 -2.93 4.54 9.27
C GLY A 56 -2.70 3.82 10.60
N HIS A 57 -1.57 4.02 11.28
CA HIS A 57 -1.32 3.44 12.62
C HIS A 57 -1.78 4.41 13.71
N TYR A 58 -3.10 4.54 13.83
CA TYR A 58 -3.73 5.49 14.76
C TYR A 58 -3.46 5.13 16.23
N GLU A 59 -3.42 3.84 16.58
CA GLU A 59 -3.16 3.35 17.95
C GLU A 59 -1.76 3.71 18.43
N GLY A 60 -0.78 3.75 17.53
CA GLY A 60 0.59 4.16 17.84
C GLY A 60 0.76 5.68 17.80
N GLY A 61 0.02 6.37 16.92
CA GLY A 61 0.16 7.81 16.71
C GLY A 61 -0.59 8.68 17.72
N LEU A 62 -1.84 8.33 18.06
CA LEU A 62 -2.67 9.13 18.98
C LEU A 62 -2.04 9.32 20.37
N PRO A 63 -1.50 8.29 21.05
CA PRO A 63 -0.86 8.45 22.35
C PRO A 63 0.34 9.41 22.33
N LEU A 64 1.08 9.46 21.21
CA LEU A 64 2.19 10.38 21.07
C LEU A 64 1.72 11.83 21.00
N LEU A 65 0.55 12.06 20.40
CA LEU A 65 -0.04 13.38 20.36
C LEU A 65 -0.69 13.76 21.67
N GLU A 66 -1.08 12.85 22.56
CA GLU A 66 -1.72 13.19 23.84
C GLU A 66 -0.99 14.29 24.62
N ARG A 67 -1.78 15.24 25.15
CA ARG A 67 -1.32 16.42 25.92
C ARG A 67 -0.54 17.48 25.15
N LEU A 68 -0.36 17.33 23.83
CA LEU A 68 0.17 18.42 23.00
C LEU A 68 -0.93 19.45 22.70
N GLU A 69 -0.79 20.66 23.24
CA GLU A 69 -1.66 21.81 22.96
C GLU A 69 -1.21 22.55 21.71
N ASP A 70 -1.18 21.83 20.58
CA ASP A 70 -0.70 22.34 19.28
C ASP A 70 -1.77 22.11 18.19
N ALA A 71 -1.93 23.08 17.28
CA ALA A 71 -2.97 23.04 16.26
C ALA A 71 -2.69 21.96 15.20
N THR A 72 -1.41 21.68 14.92
CA THR A 72 -0.96 20.57 14.08
C THR A 72 -1.29 19.23 14.74
N ALA A 73 -1.03 19.11 16.04
CA ALA A 73 -1.46 17.92 16.81
C ALA A 73 -2.99 17.74 16.74
N SER A 74 -3.75 18.84 16.82
CA SER A 74 -5.21 18.82 16.72
C SER A 74 -5.70 18.36 15.34
N TYR A 75 -5.05 18.81 14.26
CA TYR A 75 -5.33 18.34 12.90
C TYR A 75 -5.12 16.83 12.78
N TYR A 76 -3.97 16.30 13.22
CA TYR A 76 -3.69 14.87 13.08
C TYR A 76 -4.56 14.00 13.99
N ARG A 77 -4.93 14.46 15.19
CA ARG A 77 -5.94 13.78 16.01
C ARG A 77 -7.29 13.71 15.29
N ALA A 78 -7.72 14.82 14.67
CA ALA A 78 -8.96 14.84 13.91
C ALA A 78 -8.91 13.87 12.71
N VAL A 79 -7.79 13.80 11.99
CA VAL A 79 -7.60 12.83 10.90
C VAL A 79 -7.73 11.39 11.40
N ALA A 80 -7.09 11.04 12.52
CA ALA A 80 -7.16 9.70 13.09
C ALA A 80 -8.59 9.33 13.54
N LEU A 81 -9.26 10.23 14.25
CA LEU A 81 -10.64 10.01 14.73
C LEU A 81 -11.63 9.90 13.58
N TRP A 82 -11.47 10.72 12.54
CA TRP A 82 -12.26 10.59 11.33
C TRP A 82 -12.01 9.24 10.63
N GLY A 83 -10.75 8.78 10.62
CA GLY A 83 -10.39 7.44 10.14
C GLY A 83 -11.06 6.30 10.91
N TYR A 84 -11.34 6.46 12.20
CA TYR A 84 -12.15 5.53 13.00
C TYR A 84 -13.67 5.67 12.78
N GLY A 85 -14.10 6.71 12.04
CA GLY A 85 -15.52 7.04 11.87
C GLY A 85 -16.13 7.82 13.03
N GLU A 86 -15.30 8.40 13.91
CA GLU A 86 -15.75 9.24 15.03
C GLU A 86 -15.87 10.70 14.58
N ASP A 87 -16.77 10.96 13.63
CA ASP A 87 -16.92 12.27 12.95
C ASP A 87 -17.14 13.43 13.94
N GLY A 88 -17.90 13.20 15.02
CA GLY A 88 -18.17 14.20 16.05
C GLY A 88 -16.93 14.61 16.84
N ASP A 89 -16.12 13.62 17.24
CA ASP A 89 -14.87 13.86 17.97
C ASP A 89 -13.81 14.47 17.06
N ALA A 90 -13.75 14.04 15.79
CA ALA A 90 -12.89 14.64 14.78
C ALA A 90 -13.19 16.14 14.62
N LEU A 91 -14.47 16.52 14.46
CA LEU A 91 -14.89 17.92 14.37
C LEU A 91 -14.61 18.71 15.65
N SER A 92 -14.70 18.08 16.83
CA SER A 92 -14.34 18.71 18.10
C SER A 92 -12.87 19.14 18.10
N TRP A 93 -11.97 18.27 17.64
CA TRP A 93 -10.54 18.57 17.51
C TRP A 93 -10.23 19.58 16.43
N VAL A 94 -10.94 19.56 15.30
CA VAL A 94 -10.80 20.60 14.28
C VAL A 94 -11.13 21.97 14.86
N ARG A 95 -12.28 22.09 15.53
CA ARG A 95 -12.71 23.34 16.17
C ARG A 95 -11.76 23.76 17.29
N HIS A 96 -11.22 22.81 18.05
CA HIS A 96 -10.19 23.09 19.06
C HIS A 96 -8.96 23.73 18.41
N GLY A 97 -8.39 23.13 17.36
CA GLY A 97 -7.24 23.69 16.64
C GLY A 97 -7.51 25.07 16.03
N LEU A 98 -8.69 25.30 15.46
CA LEU A 98 -9.07 26.59 14.86
C LEU A 98 -9.21 27.73 15.89
N ARG A 99 -9.50 27.41 17.16
CA ARG A 99 -9.62 28.37 18.27
C ARG A 99 -8.28 28.76 18.90
N GLN A 100 -7.20 28.02 18.62
CA GLN A 100 -5.88 28.36 19.16
C GLN A 100 -5.41 29.71 18.59
N SER A 101 -4.81 30.55 19.44
CA SER A 101 -4.44 31.92 19.08
C SER A 101 -3.22 32.01 18.17
N ASP A 102 -2.36 31.00 18.20
CA ASP A 102 -1.07 30.89 17.51
C ASP A 102 -1.11 29.98 16.27
N VAL A 103 -2.30 29.53 15.86
CA VAL A 103 -2.49 28.66 14.70
C VAL A 103 -2.03 29.35 13.41
N GLY A 104 -0.97 28.82 12.80
CA GLY A 104 -0.40 29.35 11.56
C GLY A 104 -1.36 29.26 10.36
N PRO A 105 -1.21 30.10 9.32
CA PRO A 105 -2.11 30.12 8.17
C PRO A 105 -2.24 28.77 7.46
N ALA A 106 -1.12 28.06 7.27
CA ALA A 106 -1.11 26.77 6.57
C ALA A 106 -1.92 25.69 7.30
N ILE A 107 -1.79 25.62 8.63
CA ILE A 107 -2.52 24.63 9.41
C ILE A 107 -3.99 25.01 9.58
N ARG A 108 -4.31 26.32 9.64
CA ARG A 108 -5.69 26.81 9.62
C ARG A 108 -6.43 26.38 8.36
N VAL A 109 -5.78 26.48 7.19
CA VAL A 109 -6.34 26.00 5.92
C VAL A 109 -6.62 24.49 6.00
N ARG A 110 -5.64 23.69 6.42
CA ARG A 110 -5.82 22.23 6.54
C ARG A 110 -6.95 21.82 7.47
N LEU A 111 -7.09 22.51 8.61
CA LEU A 111 -8.18 22.29 9.56
C LEU A 111 -9.54 22.60 8.92
N SER A 112 -9.66 23.74 8.22
CA SER A 112 -10.89 24.11 7.51
C SER A 112 -11.24 23.14 6.37
N GLU A 113 -10.25 22.69 5.60
CA GLU A 113 -10.44 21.70 4.55
C GLU A 113 -10.89 20.35 5.12
N LEU A 114 -10.27 19.90 6.21
CA LEU A 114 -10.70 18.69 6.92
C LEU A 114 -12.12 18.82 7.48
N GLN A 115 -12.47 19.99 8.04
CA GLN A 115 -13.85 20.26 8.46
C GLN A 115 -14.82 20.07 7.29
N HIS A 116 -14.52 20.68 6.15
CA HIS A 116 -15.36 20.59 4.96
C HIS A 116 -15.51 19.16 4.45
N LEU A 117 -14.43 18.35 4.50
CA LEU A 117 -14.47 16.93 4.14
C LEU A 117 -15.37 16.11 5.09
N ILE A 118 -15.27 16.33 6.39
CA ILE A 118 -16.08 15.60 7.38
C ILE A 118 -17.56 15.99 7.27
N GLU A 119 -17.86 17.28 7.07
CA GLU A 119 -19.23 17.81 6.99
C GLU A 119 -19.88 17.58 5.61
N GLY A 120 -19.09 17.43 4.55
CA GLY A 120 -19.54 17.32 3.16
C GLY A 120 -20.24 16.01 2.79
N GLY A 121 -20.32 15.06 3.72
CA GLY A 121 -20.92 13.74 3.50
C GLY A 121 -19.97 12.76 2.81
N PRO A 122 -20.50 11.66 2.25
CA PRO A 122 -19.67 10.59 1.70
C PRO A 122 -18.78 11.06 0.55
N ILE A 123 -17.50 10.69 0.59
CA ILE A 123 -16.55 10.97 -0.47
C ILE A 123 -16.76 9.97 -1.61
N ARG A 124 -17.18 10.47 -2.77
CA ARG A 124 -17.39 9.68 -3.98
C ARG A 124 -16.07 9.33 -4.66
N VAL A 125 -15.80 8.04 -4.80
CA VAL A 125 -14.56 7.53 -5.40
C VAL A 125 -14.88 6.67 -6.61
N LEU A 126 -14.32 7.03 -7.75
CA LEU A 126 -14.29 6.15 -8.92
C LEU A 126 -13.00 5.35 -8.88
N VAL A 127 -13.08 4.05 -8.63
CA VAL A 127 -11.89 3.20 -8.48
C VAL A 127 -11.71 2.28 -9.68
N GLN A 128 -10.48 2.19 -10.20
CA GLN A 128 -10.08 1.14 -11.10
C GLN A 128 -9.10 0.21 -10.40
N ALA A 129 -9.49 -1.05 -10.24
CA ALA A 129 -8.68 -2.05 -9.58
C ALA A 129 -9.07 -3.45 -10.05
N ARG A 130 -8.25 -4.44 -9.71
CA ARG A 130 -8.65 -5.83 -9.86
C ARG A 130 -9.61 -6.19 -8.71
N ASN A 131 -10.90 -6.34 -9.00
CA ASN A 131 -11.93 -6.78 -8.06
C ASN A 131 -11.77 -8.23 -7.63
N ALA A 132 -11.11 -9.07 -8.42
CA ALA A 132 -10.75 -10.42 -8.01
C ALA A 132 -9.62 -10.39 -6.96
N ALA A 133 -9.98 -10.63 -5.71
CA ALA A 133 -9.02 -10.80 -4.63
C ALA A 133 -8.08 -11.98 -4.93
N PRO A 134 -6.77 -11.89 -4.65
CA PRO A 134 -5.95 -13.08 -4.64
C PRO A 134 -6.50 -14.05 -3.59
N PRO A 135 -6.31 -15.38 -3.75
CA PRO A 135 -6.84 -16.37 -2.82
C PRO A 135 -6.42 -16.19 -1.36
N SER A 136 -5.40 -15.36 -1.08
CA SER A 136 -4.85 -15.09 0.24
C SER A 136 -5.12 -13.66 0.76
N SER A 137 -5.94 -12.84 0.10
CA SER A 137 -6.33 -11.50 0.59
C SER A 137 -7.79 -11.17 0.28
N PHE A 138 -8.30 -10.09 0.86
CA PHE A 138 -9.52 -9.41 0.40
C PHE A 138 -9.25 -8.53 -0.82
N GLY A 139 -10.28 -8.29 -1.65
CA GLY A 139 -10.22 -7.39 -2.78
C GLY A 139 -10.26 -5.93 -2.32
N ILE A 140 -9.31 -5.11 -2.78
CA ILE A 140 -9.16 -3.71 -2.35
C ILE A 140 -10.45 -2.90 -2.53
N VAL A 141 -11.18 -3.09 -3.64
CA VAL A 141 -12.44 -2.38 -3.89
C VAL A 141 -13.52 -2.78 -2.91
N SER A 142 -13.62 -4.06 -2.55
CA SER A 142 -14.56 -4.50 -1.53
C SER A 142 -14.23 -3.91 -0.17
N ALA A 143 -12.95 -3.74 0.16
CA ALA A 143 -12.53 -3.05 1.38
C ALA A 143 -12.89 -1.56 1.33
N MET A 144 -12.61 -0.88 0.21
CA MET A 144 -12.98 0.53 0.00
C MET A 144 -14.49 0.75 0.10
N LYS A 145 -15.32 -0.13 -0.49
CA LYS A 145 -16.79 -0.06 -0.39
C LYS A 145 -17.32 -0.22 1.03
N ARG A 146 -16.57 -0.84 1.94
CA ARG A 146 -16.92 -0.98 3.36
C ARG A 146 -16.41 0.19 4.21
N ALA A 147 -15.52 1.03 3.68
CA ALA A 147 -14.99 2.17 4.40
C ALA A 147 -16.11 3.18 4.65
N ARG A 148 -16.33 3.54 5.91
CA ARG A 148 -17.31 4.55 6.30
C ARG A 148 -16.93 5.91 5.73
N GLY A 149 -17.93 6.69 5.33
CA GLY A 149 -17.70 8.03 4.77
C GLY A 149 -17.26 8.01 3.30
N PHE A 150 -17.29 6.87 2.63
CA PHE A 150 -16.99 6.78 1.20
C PHE A 150 -18.16 6.17 0.42
N GLU A 151 -18.38 6.66 -0.79
CA GLU A 151 -19.28 6.09 -1.79
C GLU A 151 -18.44 5.64 -2.98
N VAL A 152 -18.26 4.33 -3.17
CA VAL A 152 -17.26 3.79 -4.09
C VAL A 152 -17.94 3.07 -5.25
N LEU A 153 -17.64 3.50 -6.48
CA LEU A 153 -17.99 2.78 -7.72
C LEU A 153 -16.72 2.28 -8.39
N SER A 154 -16.73 1.03 -8.83
CA SER A 154 -15.62 0.45 -9.58
C SER A 154 -15.86 0.47 -11.09
N VAL A 155 -14.81 0.82 -11.82
CA VAL A 155 -14.74 0.72 -13.28
C VAL A 155 -13.60 -0.19 -13.67
N GLY A 156 -13.82 -1.03 -14.67
CA GLY A 156 -12.77 -1.91 -15.13
C GLY A 156 -13.23 -2.91 -16.18
N TYR A 157 -12.40 -3.92 -16.39
CA TYR A 157 -12.60 -4.92 -17.43
C TYR A 157 -13.24 -6.21 -16.89
N GLN A 158 -13.49 -6.29 -15.59
CA GLN A 158 -13.95 -7.52 -14.94
C GLN A 158 -15.47 -7.56 -14.88
N HIS A 159 -16.05 -8.76 -14.90
CA HIS A 159 -17.49 -8.95 -14.69
C HIS A 159 -17.96 -8.51 -13.30
N SER A 160 -17.05 -8.44 -12.34
CA SER A 160 -17.32 -8.00 -10.97
C SER A 160 -17.21 -6.48 -10.80
N ASP A 161 -16.92 -5.71 -11.84
CA ASP A 161 -16.91 -4.25 -11.78
C ASP A 161 -18.34 -3.68 -11.83
N ASP A 162 -18.62 -2.60 -11.08
CA ASP A 162 -19.95 -1.95 -11.13
C ASP A 162 -20.24 -1.41 -12.53
N ARG A 163 -19.18 -0.97 -13.21
CA ARG A 163 -19.20 -0.50 -14.59
C ARG A 163 -18.08 -1.18 -15.38
N ARG A 164 -18.48 -2.13 -16.23
CA ARG A 164 -17.55 -2.70 -17.21
C ARG A 164 -17.29 -1.68 -18.32
N ILE A 165 -16.02 -1.50 -18.64
CA ILE A 165 -15.54 -0.63 -19.72
C ILE A 165 -14.75 -1.43 -20.75
N GLU A 166 -14.63 -0.88 -21.96
CA GLU A 166 -13.76 -1.42 -23.01
C GLU A 166 -12.38 -0.77 -22.96
N PRO A 167 -11.31 -1.46 -23.44
CA PRO A 167 -9.99 -0.87 -23.54
C PRO A 167 -10.01 0.44 -24.33
N TYR A 168 -9.28 1.45 -23.86
CA TYR A 168 -9.17 2.77 -24.51
C TYR A 168 -10.50 3.54 -24.64
N VAL A 169 -11.49 3.23 -23.80
CA VAL A 169 -12.68 4.09 -23.70
C VAL A 169 -12.27 5.48 -23.19
N GLU A 170 -12.86 6.53 -23.78
CA GLU A 170 -12.66 7.91 -23.32
C GLU A 170 -13.30 8.11 -21.93
N LEU A 171 -12.62 8.87 -21.08
CA LEU A 171 -13.10 9.21 -19.73
C LEU A 171 -14.52 9.78 -19.76
N ASP A 172 -14.82 10.70 -20.68
CA ASP A 172 -16.15 11.30 -20.81
C ASP A 172 -17.25 10.26 -21.06
N ALA A 173 -16.93 9.20 -21.80
CA ALA A 173 -17.87 8.10 -22.03
C ALA A 173 -18.07 7.29 -20.76
N VAL A 174 -17.01 7.03 -19.98
CA VAL A 174 -17.10 6.39 -18.66
C VAL A 174 -17.98 7.21 -17.72
N LEU A 175 -17.74 8.53 -17.63
CA LEU A 175 -18.49 9.42 -16.73
C LEU A 175 -19.98 9.45 -17.06
N LYS A 176 -20.37 9.34 -18.34
CA LYS A 176 -21.78 9.25 -18.77
C LYS A 176 -22.49 7.96 -18.34
N THR A 177 -21.75 6.91 -17.96
CA THR A 177 -22.34 5.65 -17.46
C THR A 177 -22.63 5.69 -15.95
N LEU A 178 -22.17 6.72 -15.25
CA LEU A 178 -22.35 6.85 -13.81
C LEU A 178 -23.82 7.20 -13.48
N PRO A 179 -24.30 6.86 -12.28
CA PRO A 179 -25.66 7.21 -11.87
C PRO A 179 -25.94 8.71 -12.02
N SER A 180 -27.19 9.07 -12.31
CA SER A 180 -27.59 10.49 -12.42
C SER A 180 -27.28 11.24 -11.11
N GLY A 181 -26.66 12.41 -11.22
CA GLY A 181 -26.25 13.23 -10.06
C GLY A 181 -24.99 12.71 -9.34
N TRP A 182 -24.36 11.67 -9.86
CA TRP A 182 -23.12 11.12 -9.33
C TRP A 182 -21.91 11.66 -10.09
N SER A 183 -21.00 12.31 -9.38
CA SER A 183 -19.69 12.73 -9.88
C SER A 183 -18.63 12.32 -8.86
N PRO A 184 -17.48 11.78 -9.30
CA PRO A 184 -16.43 11.42 -8.37
C PRO A 184 -15.77 12.68 -7.80
N HIS A 185 -15.44 12.65 -6.52
CA HIS A 185 -14.55 13.62 -5.90
C HIS A 185 -13.09 13.35 -6.30
N PHE A 186 -12.74 12.09 -6.53
CA PHE A 186 -11.45 11.71 -7.13
C PHE A 186 -11.54 10.33 -7.81
N PHE A 187 -10.57 10.06 -8.68
CA PHE A 187 -10.34 8.74 -9.26
C PHE A 187 -9.15 8.05 -8.59
N HIS A 188 -9.28 6.76 -8.32
CA HIS A 188 -8.20 5.95 -7.76
C HIS A 188 -7.83 4.80 -8.68
N CYS A 189 -6.62 4.82 -9.24
CA CYS A 189 -6.05 3.73 -10.03
C CYS A 189 -5.18 2.85 -9.15
N TYR A 190 -5.73 1.73 -8.68
CA TYR A 190 -4.94 0.73 -7.96
C TYR A 190 -4.06 -0.04 -8.94
N GLN A 191 -2.78 -0.26 -8.63
CA GLN A 191 -1.82 -0.93 -9.53
C GLN A 191 -1.75 -0.27 -10.90
N VAL A 192 -1.29 0.98 -10.92
CA VAL A 192 -1.09 1.80 -12.14
C VAL A 192 -0.22 1.07 -13.19
N ASP A 193 0.73 0.26 -12.72
CA ASP A 193 1.59 -0.60 -13.54
C ASP A 193 0.81 -1.66 -14.34
N SER A 194 -0.39 -2.02 -13.88
CA SER A 194 -1.19 -3.12 -14.39
C SER A 194 -2.52 -2.71 -15.01
N ASN A 195 -3.17 -1.66 -14.50
CA ASN A 195 -4.45 -1.19 -15.03
C ASN A 195 -4.29 -0.22 -16.21
N LEU A 196 -5.11 -0.43 -17.24
CA LEU A 196 -5.23 0.48 -18.37
C LEU A 196 -6.30 1.51 -18.03
N MET A 197 -5.89 2.73 -17.69
CA MET A 197 -6.84 3.80 -17.42
C MET A 197 -7.60 4.20 -18.69
N PRO A 198 -8.81 4.80 -18.55
CA PRO A 198 -9.49 5.44 -19.67
C PRO A 198 -8.58 6.41 -20.41
N SER A 199 -8.81 6.63 -21.71
CA SER A 199 -8.15 7.72 -22.43
C SER A 199 -8.74 9.07 -22.02
N GLY A 200 -7.97 10.14 -22.14
CA GLY A 200 -8.41 11.48 -21.74
C GLY A 200 -8.28 11.78 -20.24
N MET A 201 -7.65 10.90 -19.45
CA MET A 201 -7.43 11.10 -18.01
C MET A 201 -6.63 12.37 -17.68
N GLU A 202 -5.79 12.84 -18.59
CA GLU A 202 -5.06 14.11 -18.46
C GLU A 202 -5.98 15.34 -18.42
N ARG A 203 -7.27 15.18 -18.76
CA ARG A 203 -8.31 16.22 -18.68
C ARG A 203 -9.35 15.94 -17.59
N ALA A 204 -9.06 15.01 -16.67
CA ALA A 204 -10.00 14.67 -15.61
C ALA A 204 -10.40 15.93 -14.80
N PRO A 205 -11.69 16.18 -14.55
CA PRO A 205 -12.15 17.34 -13.80
C PRO A 205 -12.01 17.17 -12.28
N PHE A 206 -11.30 16.13 -11.84
CA PHE A 206 -11.11 15.74 -10.45
C PHE A 206 -9.70 15.16 -10.28
N PRO A 207 -9.16 15.13 -9.05
CA PRO A 207 -7.87 14.52 -8.77
C PRO A 207 -7.80 13.03 -9.17
N VAL A 208 -6.65 12.63 -9.68
CA VAL A 208 -6.32 11.26 -10.08
C VAL A 208 -5.22 10.74 -9.17
N LEU A 209 -5.56 9.80 -8.30
CA LEU A 209 -4.64 9.15 -7.39
C LEU A 209 -4.25 7.79 -7.93
N GLY A 210 -2.96 7.48 -7.97
CA GLY A 210 -2.47 6.15 -8.33
C GLY A 210 -1.95 5.39 -7.12
N TYR A 211 -1.98 4.07 -7.17
CA TYR A 211 -1.22 3.21 -6.25
C TYR A 211 -0.30 2.28 -7.03
N VAL A 212 0.92 2.08 -6.54
CA VAL A 212 1.85 1.11 -7.11
C VAL A 212 2.71 0.41 -6.05
N SER A 213 2.93 -0.89 -6.24
CA SER A 213 3.81 -1.73 -5.41
C SER A 213 4.85 -2.54 -6.20
N ASP A 214 4.67 -2.67 -7.52
CA ASP A 214 5.47 -3.54 -8.38
C ASP A 214 5.92 -2.82 -9.66
N TYR A 215 6.14 -1.49 -9.58
CA TYR A 215 6.46 -0.68 -10.77
C TYR A 215 7.70 -1.18 -11.51
N ASP A 216 8.69 -1.73 -10.79
CA ASP A 216 9.95 -2.19 -11.38
C ASP A 216 9.77 -3.35 -12.35
N THR A 217 8.73 -4.16 -12.13
CA THR A 217 8.38 -5.26 -13.04
C THR A 217 7.82 -4.77 -14.37
N ARG A 218 7.32 -3.53 -14.41
CA ARG A 218 6.65 -2.91 -15.55
C ARG A 218 6.99 -1.42 -15.67
N VAL A 219 8.27 -1.09 -15.51
CA VAL A 219 8.74 0.31 -15.36
C VAL A 219 8.28 1.20 -16.52
N HIS A 220 8.29 0.67 -17.73
CA HIS A 220 7.87 1.39 -18.94
C HIS A 220 6.39 1.77 -18.91
N THR A 221 5.48 0.83 -18.63
CA THR A 221 4.04 1.17 -18.54
C THR A 221 3.76 2.03 -17.31
N CYS A 222 4.43 1.76 -16.19
CA CYS A 222 4.23 2.51 -14.97
C CYS A 222 4.63 3.99 -15.15
N TYR A 223 5.78 4.27 -15.76
CA TYR A 223 6.26 5.64 -15.97
C TYR A 223 5.28 6.52 -16.75
N TYR A 224 4.75 6.00 -17.88
CA TYR A 224 3.80 6.78 -18.68
C TYR A 224 2.46 6.94 -17.98
N ARG A 225 1.99 5.91 -17.26
CA ARG A 225 0.69 5.94 -16.59
C ARG A 225 0.71 6.75 -15.30
N SER A 226 1.79 6.74 -14.54
CA SER A 226 1.92 7.55 -13.31
C SER A 226 1.89 9.05 -13.62
N ARG A 227 2.26 9.46 -14.84
CA ARG A 227 2.13 10.86 -15.30
C ARG A 227 0.70 11.33 -15.53
N LEU A 228 -0.27 10.41 -15.54
CA LEU A 228 -1.69 10.74 -15.57
C LEU A 228 -2.26 10.96 -14.16
N CYS A 229 -1.46 10.71 -13.11
CA CYS A 229 -1.87 10.86 -11.72
C CYS A 229 -1.34 12.17 -11.15
N ASP A 230 -2.15 12.85 -10.34
CA ASP A 230 -1.75 14.03 -9.56
C ASP A 230 -0.86 13.64 -8.37
N ALA A 231 -1.10 12.46 -7.80
CA ALA A 231 -0.27 11.88 -6.75
C ALA A 231 -0.30 10.35 -6.76
N MET A 232 0.74 9.75 -6.19
CA MET A 232 0.92 8.31 -6.07
C MET A 232 0.99 7.88 -4.61
N VAL A 233 0.37 6.76 -4.30
CA VAL A 233 0.57 6.00 -3.07
C VAL A 233 1.50 4.84 -3.39
N VAL A 234 2.55 4.69 -2.59
CA VAL A 234 3.60 3.69 -2.82
C VAL A 234 3.84 2.83 -1.59
N ALA A 235 4.30 1.59 -1.82
CA ALA A 235 4.36 0.56 -0.79
C ALA A 235 5.63 0.56 0.07
N GLY A 236 6.53 1.54 -0.08
CA GLY A 236 7.75 1.60 0.72
C GLY A 236 8.67 2.75 0.34
N GLY A 237 9.71 2.98 1.14
CA GLY A 237 10.64 4.09 0.95
C GLY A 237 11.36 4.04 -0.41
N ILE A 238 11.77 2.85 -0.89
CA ILE A 238 12.42 2.78 -2.22
C ILE A 238 11.46 3.04 -3.37
N ASP A 239 10.19 2.64 -3.21
CA ASP A 239 9.17 2.99 -4.18
C ASP A 239 8.91 4.50 -4.18
N HIS A 240 8.90 5.13 -3.00
CA HIS A 240 8.81 6.58 -2.87
C HIS A 240 9.99 7.27 -3.53
N TYR A 241 11.21 6.86 -3.23
CA TYR A 241 12.42 7.44 -3.81
C TYR A 241 12.38 7.39 -5.34
N GLU A 242 12.11 6.23 -5.93
CA GLU A 242 12.14 6.07 -7.39
C GLU A 242 10.93 6.70 -8.10
N VAL A 243 9.73 6.63 -7.53
CA VAL A 243 8.54 7.26 -8.15
C VAL A 243 8.59 8.78 -7.98
N SER A 244 8.90 9.29 -6.79
CA SER A 244 8.95 10.74 -6.54
C SER A 244 10.10 11.42 -7.25
N ARG A 245 11.33 10.89 -7.13
CA ARG A 245 12.52 11.52 -7.72
C ARG A 245 12.78 11.06 -9.15
N GLY A 246 12.57 9.77 -9.43
CA GLY A 246 12.82 9.21 -10.75
C GLY A 246 11.74 9.59 -11.75
N PHE A 247 10.46 9.49 -11.38
CA PHE A 247 9.36 9.84 -12.29
C PHE A 247 8.90 11.30 -12.16
N GLY A 248 9.24 11.96 -11.05
CA GLY A 248 8.86 13.35 -10.77
C GLY A 248 7.41 13.50 -10.32
N ILE A 249 6.82 12.45 -9.73
CA ILE A 249 5.40 12.43 -9.34
C ILE A 249 5.26 12.54 -7.81
N PRO A 250 4.46 13.48 -7.27
CA PRO A 250 4.20 13.55 -5.84
C PRO A 250 3.78 12.18 -5.31
N SER A 251 4.48 11.68 -4.28
CA SER A 251 4.26 10.33 -3.78
C SER A 251 4.22 10.31 -2.26
N VAL A 252 3.37 9.44 -1.70
CA VAL A 252 3.29 9.18 -0.27
C VAL A 252 3.48 7.70 0.03
N VAL A 253 4.26 7.39 1.07
CA VAL A 253 4.43 6.01 1.55
C VAL A 253 3.22 5.62 2.37
N PHE A 254 2.51 4.59 1.91
CA PHE A 254 1.51 3.90 2.70
C PHE A 254 1.87 2.41 2.74
N PRO A 255 2.26 1.87 3.91
CA PRO A 255 3.06 0.66 4.00
C PRO A 255 2.38 -0.57 3.39
N LYS A 256 1.05 -0.71 3.49
CA LYS A 256 0.33 -1.78 2.79
C LYS A 256 -1.15 -1.52 2.66
N VAL A 257 -1.69 -1.77 1.46
CA VAL A 257 -3.13 -1.70 1.17
C VAL A 257 -3.76 -3.08 0.96
N VAL A 258 -2.98 -4.15 1.09
CA VAL A 258 -3.43 -5.54 1.00
C VAL A 258 -3.53 -6.10 2.41
N GLY A 259 -4.72 -6.56 2.80
CA GLY A 259 -4.97 -7.14 4.11
C GLY A 259 -4.63 -8.64 4.19
N ILE A 260 -4.61 -9.18 5.41
CA ILE A 260 -4.50 -10.63 5.66
C ILE A 260 -5.88 -11.24 5.87
N HIS A 261 -6.04 -12.55 5.60
CA HIS A 261 -7.27 -13.28 5.97
C HIS A 261 -7.32 -13.55 7.48
N ALA A 262 -7.71 -12.54 8.26
CA ALA A 262 -7.75 -12.60 9.72
C ALA A 262 -8.51 -13.82 10.25
N GLN A 263 -9.65 -14.18 9.63
CA GLN A 263 -10.41 -15.37 10.04
C GLN A 263 -9.61 -16.67 9.87
N ALA A 264 -8.98 -16.87 8.71
CA ALA A 264 -8.17 -18.06 8.47
C ALA A 264 -6.98 -18.16 9.44
N PHE A 265 -6.39 -17.02 9.83
CA PHE A 265 -5.34 -16.97 10.85
C PHE A 265 -5.85 -17.25 12.25
N ALA A 266 -7.06 -16.77 12.60
CA ALA A 266 -7.67 -17.04 13.90
C ALA A 266 -8.07 -18.52 14.07
N GLU A 267 -8.45 -19.19 12.98
CA GLU A 267 -8.85 -20.59 12.96
C GLU A 267 -7.66 -21.57 12.81
N ALA A 268 -6.48 -21.06 12.45
CA ALA A 268 -5.30 -21.89 12.28
C ALA A 268 -4.81 -22.45 13.63
N ASP A 269 -4.29 -23.67 13.62
CA ASP A 269 -3.65 -24.29 14.79
C ASP A 269 -2.14 -23.97 14.80
N PRO A 270 -1.66 -23.04 15.65
CA PRO A 270 -0.24 -22.72 15.71
C PRO A 270 0.57 -23.75 16.50
N SER A 271 -0.06 -24.71 17.20
CA SER A 271 0.62 -25.68 18.07
C SER A 271 1.40 -26.74 17.28
N ARG A 272 0.95 -27.03 16.06
CA ARG A 272 1.59 -28.00 15.17
C ARG A 272 2.69 -27.32 14.34
N LYS A 273 3.95 -27.52 14.71
CA LYS A 273 5.14 -27.01 13.99
C LYS A 273 5.94 -28.10 13.30
N ASP A 274 5.32 -28.80 12.36
CA ASP A 274 5.90 -29.96 11.65
C ASP A 274 6.54 -29.61 10.30
N GLN A 275 6.62 -28.33 9.94
CA GLN A 275 7.33 -27.84 8.77
C GLN A 275 8.47 -26.93 9.20
N ASP A 276 9.69 -27.17 8.72
CA ASP A 276 10.84 -26.35 9.10
C ASP A 276 10.82 -24.99 8.39
N LEU A 277 10.49 -24.98 7.10
CA LEU A 277 10.51 -23.80 6.26
C LEU A 277 9.30 -23.78 5.31
N PHE A 278 8.64 -22.63 5.23
CA PHE A 278 7.63 -22.35 4.22
C PHE A 278 8.05 -21.14 3.38
N CYS A 279 7.90 -21.24 2.06
CA CYS A 279 8.19 -20.17 1.12
C CYS A 279 7.08 -20.12 0.07
N SER A 280 6.57 -18.93 -0.21
CA SER A 280 5.42 -18.76 -1.09
C SER A 280 5.54 -17.56 -2.03
N GLY A 281 4.54 -17.42 -2.90
CA GLY A 281 4.48 -16.41 -3.95
C GLY A 281 5.08 -16.92 -5.26
N THR A 282 5.03 -16.10 -6.29
CA THR A 282 5.47 -16.49 -7.63
C THR A 282 6.97 -16.79 -7.63
N THR A 283 7.37 -18.00 -8.02
CA THR A 283 8.76 -18.49 -7.88
C THR A 283 9.52 -18.54 -9.21
N MET A 284 8.83 -18.56 -10.35
CA MET A 284 9.41 -18.86 -11.67
C MET A 284 9.01 -17.83 -12.75
N THR A 285 8.78 -16.57 -12.40
CA THR A 285 8.55 -15.51 -13.39
C THR A 285 9.83 -14.97 -14.00
N PHE A 286 9.78 -14.61 -15.28
CA PHE A 286 10.91 -14.08 -16.05
C PHE A 286 11.54 -12.79 -15.47
N TYR A 287 10.79 -12.06 -14.64
CA TYR A 287 11.24 -10.82 -14.00
C TYR A 287 11.71 -11.02 -12.54
N GLN A 288 11.64 -12.24 -12.00
CA GLN A 288 12.12 -12.59 -10.65
C GLN A 288 13.17 -13.72 -10.70
N ASN A 289 14.15 -13.62 -11.61
CA ASN A 289 15.22 -14.62 -11.79
C ASN A 289 16.00 -14.90 -10.51
N ASP A 290 16.14 -13.90 -9.62
CA ASP A 290 16.81 -14.04 -8.32
C ASP A 290 16.07 -15.04 -7.42
N LYS A 291 14.73 -14.93 -7.35
CA LYS A 291 13.88 -15.85 -6.60
C LYS A 291 13.87 -17.24 -7.21
N GLY A 292 13.81 -17.35 -8.54
CA GLY A 292 13.90 -18.64 -9.24
C GLY A 292 15.22 -19.36 -8.96
N THR A 293 16.33 -18.61 -8.94
CA THR A 293 17.66 -19.14 -8.58
C THR A 293 17.69 -19.63 -7.14
N LEU A 294 17.11 -18.89 -6.20
CA LEU A 294 17.02 -19.31 -4.80
C LEU A 294 16.21 -20.60 -4.65
N ILE A 295 15.03 -20.67 -5.27
CA ILE A 295 14.17 -21.86 -5.21
C ILE A 295 14.87 -23.06 -5.84
N TYR A 296 15.52 -22.88 -6.99
CA TYR A 296 16.32 -23.94 -7.61
C TYR A 296 17.43 -24.45 -6.68
N ARG A 297 18.15 -23.56 -5.99
CA ARG A 297 19.17 -23.98 -5.00
C ARG A 297 18.56 -24.78 -3.85
N LEU A 298 17.38 -24.38 -3.36
CA LEU A 298 16.68 -25.13 -2.33
C LEU A 298 16.31 -26.53 -2.81
N THR A 299 15.82 -26.68 -4.05
CA THR A 299 15.45 -28.01 -4.60
C THR A 299 16.63 -28.95 -4.78
N GLN A 300 17.86 -28.44 -4.90
CA GLN A 300 19.07 -29.27 -4.95
C GLN A 300 19.40 -29.94 -3.61
N LEU A 301 18.76 -29.56 -2.51
CA LEU A 301 18.98 -30.13 -1.18
C LEU A 301 18.06 -31.33 -0.88
N GLY A 302 17.39 -31.88 -1.90
CA GLY A 302 16.42 -32.97 -1.76
C GLY A 302 17.01 -34.30 -1.28
N ASP A 303 18.33 -34.45 -1.30
CA ASP A 303 19.06 -35.58 -0.70
C ASP A 303 19.11 -35.51 0.84
N ARG A 304 18.97 -34.30 1.41
CA ARG A 304 19.07 -34.03 2.85
C ARG A 304 17.75 -33.62 3.48
N TYR A 305 16.87 -32.99 2.71
CA TYR A 305 15.61 -32.46 3.19
C TYR A 305 14.44 -32.96 2.36
N ARG A 306 13.28 -33.09 3.01
CA ARG A 306 12.02 -33.38 2.32
C ARG A 306 11.47 -32.08 1.73
N ILE A 307 11.45 -31.99 0.41
CA ILE A 307 11.03 -30.79 -0.31
C ILE A 307 9.68 -31.02 -0.95
N HIS A 308 8.73 -30.12 -0.65
CA HIS A 308 7.41 -30.10 -1.26
C HIS A 308 7.27 -28.90 -2.20
N LEU A 309 6.99 -29.17 -3.46
CA LEU A 309 6.70 -28.14 -4.45
C LEU A 309 5.21 -28.20 -4.81
N GLN A 310 4.50 -27.11 -4.51
CA GLN A 310 3.12 -26.93 -4.91
C GLN A 310 3.09 -26.04 -6.15
N GLN A 311 2.54 -26.56 -7.25
CA GLN A 311 2.22 -25.75 -8.42
C GLN A 311 0.84 -25.08 -8.23
N GLY A 312 0.75 -23.80 -8.57
CA GLY A 312 -0.48 -23.02 -8.49
C GLY A 312 -0.67 -22.31 -7.15
N PHE A 313 -1.84 -21.70 -6.99
CA PHE A 313 -2.21 -20.98 -5.77
C PHE A 313 -2.92 -21.91 -4.79
N LEU A 314 -2.61 -21.76 -3.50
CA LEU A 314 -3.40 -22.33 -2.41
C LEU A 314 -4.59 -21.40 -2.12
N ASP A 315 -5.73 -21.96 -1.73
CA ASP A 315 -6.79 -21.16 -1.09
C ASP A 315 -6.33 -20.60 0.26
N ALA A 316 -7.06 -19.62 0.78
CA ALA A 316 -6.73 -18.92 2.02
C ALA A 316 -6.46 -19.87 3.20
N THR A 317 -7.36 -20.81 3.45
CA THR A 317 -7.29 -21.71 4.61
C THR A 317 -6.09 -22.63 4.51
N ARG A 318 -5.86 -23.23 3.34
CA ARG A 318 -4.66 -24.06 3.12
C ARG A 318 -3.38 -23.24 3.20
N TYR A 319 -3.36 -22.05 2.61
CA TYR A 319 -2.20 -21.15 2.67
C TYR A 319 -1.81 -20.83 4.11
N VAL A 320 -2.78 -20.38 4.91
CA VAL A 320 -2.56 -20.01 6.31
C VAL A 320 -2.20 -21.25 7.15
N GLY A 321 -2.80 -22.41 6.87
CA GLY A 321 -2.42 -23.67 7.52
C GLY A 321 -0.94 -24.03 7.30
N GLU A 322 -0.40 -23.82 6.10
CA GLU A 322 1.03 -24.04 5.81
C GLU A 322 1.92 -22.99 6.51
N VAL A 323 1.50 -21.72 6.53
CA VAL A 323 2.19 -20.66 7.29
C VAL A 323 2.25 -21.00 8.79
N ALA A 324 1.11 -21.38 9.38
CA ALA A 324 1.00 -21.70 10.80
C ALA A 324 1.82 -22.93 11.18
N ARG A 325 1.99 -23.90 10.28
CA ARG A 325 2.78 -25.12 10.51
C ARG A 325 4.29 -24.92 10.37
N ALA A 326 4.70 -23.84 9.73
CA ALA A 326 6.11 -23.51 9.54
C ALA A 326 6.76 -22.99 10.83
N LYS A 327 7.97 -23.46 11.11
CA LYS A 327 8.87 -22.88 12.13
C LYS A 327 9.48 -21.57 11.64
N MET A 328 9.73 -21.46 10.33
CA MET A 328 10.24 -20.27 9.67
C MET A 328 9.51 -20.02 8.35
N VAL A 329 9.11 -18.77 8.11
CA VAL A 329 8.54 -18.34 6.83
C VAL A 329 9.56 -17.46 6.13
N PHE A 330 9.84 -17.80 4.88
CA PHE A 330 10.82 -17.08 4.07
C PHE A 330 10.11 -16.12 3.11
N SER A 331 10.54 -14.86 3.13
CA SER A 331 10.09 -13.81 2.23
C SER A 331 11.28 -13.31 1.40
N PHE A 332 11.05 -13.10 0.10
CA PHE A 332 12.02 -12.50 -0.81
C PHE A 332 11.46 -11.20 -1.36
N VAL A 333 12.21 -10.12 -1.18
CA VAL A 333 11.94 -8.82 -1.79
C VAL A 333 13.21 -8.35 -2.46
N ARG A 334 13.12 -8.08 -3.77
CA ARG A 334 14.28 -7.72 -4.60
C ARG A 334 14.85 -6.33 -4.27
N ARG A 335 13.97 -5.42 -3.85
CA ARG A 335 14.28 -4.01 -3.57
C ARG A 335 13.95 -3.72 -2.12
N GLN A 336 14.87 -3.08 -1.42
CA GLN A 336 14.72 -2.74 -0.01
C GLN A 336 14.99 -1.23 0.16
N PRO A 337 14.25 -0.53 1.04
CA PRO A 337 13.18 -1.02 1.92
C PRO A 337 11.78 -1.01 1.27
N VAL A 338 11.14 -2.18 1.12
CA VAL A 338 9.72 -2.36 0.72
C VAL A 338 9.04 -3.35 1.65
N TRP A 339 7.75 -3.16 1.91
CA TRP A 339 6.93 -4.04 2.73
C TRP A 339 6.43 -5.27 1.96
N SER A 340 6.86 -6.45 2.38
CA SER A 340 6.33 -7.72 1.89
C SER A 340 5.05 -8.11 2.62
N SER A 341 4.00 -8.47 1.88
CA SER A 341 2.79 -9.06 2.48
C SER A 341 3.13 -10.33 3.26
N ARG A 342 4.15 -11.08 2.83
CA ARG A 342 4.57 -12.32 3.50
C ARG A 342 5.17 -12.08 4.87
N CYS A 343 5.77 -10.93 5.10
CA CYS A 343 6.28 -10.57 6.43
C CYS A 343 5.16 -10.16 7.39
N LEU A 344 3.99 -9.74 6.87
CA LEU A 344 2.81 -9.46 7.69
C LEU A 344 2.04 -10.74 8.04
N GLU A 345 2.09 -11.73 7.15
CA GLU A 345 1.44 -13.04 7.32
C GLU A 345 2.24 -14.00 8.21
N ALA A 346 3.56 -13.84 8.28
CA ALA A 346 4.48 -14.65 9.09
C ALA A 346 4.54 -14.14 10.53
#